data_AF-A0A3N1GAD8-F1
#
_entry.id   AF-A0A3N1GAD8-F1
#
_cell.length_a   1.000
_cell.length_b   1.000
_cell.length_c   1.000
_cell.angle_alpha   90.00
_cell.angle_beta   90.00
_cell.angle_gamma   90.00
#
_symmetry.space_group_name_H-M   'P 1'
#
loop_
_entity.id
_entity.type
_entity.pdbx_description
1 polymer ?
#
loop_
_entity_poly.entity_id
_entity_poly.type
_entity_poly.pdbx_seq_one_letter_code
_entity_poly.pdbx_strand_id
1 'polypeptide(L)'
;MALEQSTRPVARRLPGGVAVAVGAASVVVGVLALVTAPGVTRLDQYTYDTTFVTAWWWLAYVLVVPAAVLLWRARAGYAGYVVTGAALVVPHVVVAALVVARYRATGWGDGLEVLAFLHPFGLFVVTAAVLGLTGAVDAARRRRAATRPG
;
A
#
# COMPACT_ATOMS: atom_id res chain seq x y z
N MET A 1 21.25 31.65 39.83
CA MET A 1 21.23 30.18 39.75
C MET A 1 20.03 29.79 38.90
N ALA A 2 20.20 29.70 37.59
CA ALA A 2 19.13 29.35 36.65
C ALA A 2 19.32 27.89 36.26
N LEU A 3 18.33 27.05 36.59
CA LEU A 3 18.28 25.65 36.20
C LEU A 3 17.91 25.57 34.71
N GLU A 4 18.92 25.29 33.89
CA GLU A 4 18.78 25.01 32.47
C GLU A 4 18.06 23.65 32.31
N GLN A 5 16.72 23.69 32.32
CA GLN A 5 15.89 22.52 32.02
C GLN A 5 16.10 22.12 30.56
N SER A 6 17.04 21.21 30.36
CA SER A 6 17.29 20.49 29.12
C SER A 6 16.08 19.60 28.77
N THR A 7 15.02 20.20 28.20
CA THR A 7 13.93 19.46 27.57
C THR A 7 14.37 19.02 26.18
N ARG A 8 15.28 18.04 26.13
CA ARG A 8 15.51 17.31 24.88
C ARG A 8 14.21 16.58 24.52
N PRO A 9 13.63 16.79 23.33
CA PRO A 9 12.48 16.03 22.92
C PRO A 9 12.88 14.56 22.85
N VAL A 10 12.27 13.73 23.70
CA VAL A 10 12.35 12.28 23.61
C VAL A 10 11.74 11.89 22.27
N ALA A 11 12.60 11.72 21.26
CA ALA A 11 12.21 11.18 19.97
C ALA A 11 11.75 9.73 20.21
N ARG A 12 10.45 9.55 20.48
CA ARG A 12 9.80 8.24 20.51
C ARG A 12 9.99 7.61 19.12
N ARG A 13 11.01 6.75 18.99
CA ARG A 13 11.12 5.81 17.88
C ARG A 13 9.86 4.96 17.93
N LEU A 14 8.89 5.22 17.06
CA LEU A 14 7.78 4.30 16.89
C LEU A 14 8.38 2.99 16.39
N PRO A 15 8.26 1.89 17.17
CA PRO A 15 9.02 0.67 16.93
C PRO A 15 8.46 -0.01 15.69
N GLY A 16 9.33 -0.59 14.86
CA GLY A 16 8.92 -1.36 13.68
C GLY A 16 7.85 -2.41 13.98
N GLY A 17 7.68 -2.85 15.23
CA GLY A 17 6.58 -3.68 15.70
C GLY A 17 5.19 -3.12 15.42
N VAL A 18 4.97 -1.80 15.48
CA VAL A 18 3.66 -1.20 15.14
C VAL A 18 3.39 -1.32 13.64
N ALA A 19 4.38 -1.05 12.80
CA ALA A 19 4.25 -1.19 11.35
C ALA A 19 3.98 -2.65 10.94
N VAL A 20 4.66 -3.60 11.60
CA VAL A 20 4.45 -5.04 11.39
C VAL A 20 3.05 -5.46 11.86
N ALA A 21 2.60 -5.00 13.04
CA ALA A 21 1.27 -5.34 13.55
C ALA A 21 0.15 -4.78 12.67
N VAL A 22 0.27 -3.53 12.23
CA VAL A 22 -0.70 -2.90 11.31
C VAL A 22 -0.68 -3.58 9.94
N GLY A 23 0.51 -3.94 9.42
CA GLY A 23 0.64 -4.71 8.19
C GLY A 23 0.00 -6.09 8.29
N ALA A 24 0.22 -6.80 9.40
CA ALA A 24 -0.41 -8.10 9.66
C ALA A 24 -1.94 -7.98 9.76
N ALA A 25 -2.46 -6.96 10.45
CA ALA A 25 -3.89 -6.69 10.52
C ALA A 25 -4.48 -6.40 9.13
N SER A 26 -3.79 -5.62 8.30
CA SER A 26 -4.18 -5.37 6.92
C SER A 26 -4.28 -6.66 6.11
N VAL A 27 -3.29 -7.56 6.21
CA VAL A 27 -3.31 -8.86 5.53
C VAL A 27 -4.50 -9.70 5.98
N VAL A 28 -4.76 -9.79 7.29
CA VAL A 28 -5.90 -10.55 7.83
C VAL A 28 -7.23 -10.01 7.29
N VAL A 29 -7.42 -8.68 7.31
CA VAL A 29 -8.64 -8.05 6.79
C VAL A 29 -8.76 -8.27 5.27
N GLY A 30 -7.65 -8.22 4.54
CA GLY A 30 -7.63 -8.49 3.10
C GLY A 30 -8.00 -9.93 2.76
N VAL A 31 -7.47 -10.90 3.52
CA VAL A 31 -7.84 -12.32 3.37
C VAL A 31 -9.32 -12.52 3.70
N LEU A 32 -9.82 -11.94 4.79
CA LEU A 32 -11.25 -12.00 5.13
C LEU A 32 -12.12 -11.41 4.02
N ALA A 33 -11.72 -10.27 3.46
CA ALA A 33 -12.44 -9.63 2.37
C ALA A 33 -12.53 -10.51 1.11
N LEU A 34 -11.48 -11.30 0.84
CA LEU A 34 -11.42 -12.24 -0.28
C LEU A 34 -12.19 -13.52 0.00
N VAL A 35 -12.12 -14.07 1.21
CA VAL A 35 -12.80 -15.33 1.58
C VAL A 35 -14.31 -15.15 1.69
N THR A 36 -14.76 -13.98 2.15
CA THR A 36 -16.19 -13.66 2.30
C THR A 36 -16.87 -13.19 1.01
N ALA A 37 -16.11 -13.08 -0.09
CA ALA A 37 -16.66 -12.62 -1.36
C ALA A 37 -17.60 -13.69 -1.97
N PRO A 38 -18.85 -13.34 -2.32
CA PRO A 38 -19.85 -14.28 -2.86
C PRO A 38 -19.44 -15.00 -4.15
N GLY A 39 -18.49 -14.45 -4.90
CA GLY A 39 -18.10 -14.98 -6.21
C GLY A 39 -19.14 -14.62 -7.27
N VAL A 40 -19.55 -15.62 -8.06
CA VAL A 40 -20.59 -15.44 -9.08
C VAL A 40 -21.92 -15.99 -8.56
N THR A 41 -22.91 -15.12 -8.45
CA THR A 41 -24.27 -15.44 -8.02
C THR A 41 -25.23 -15.22 -9.18
N ARG A 42 -26.03 -16.23 -9.54
CA ARG A 42 -27.03 -16.11 -10.59
C ARG A 42 -28.23 -15.32 -10.07
N LEU A 43 -28.59 -14.24 -10.74
CA LEU A 43 -29.76 -13.42 -10.42
C LEU A 43 -31.00 -13.89 -11.20
N ASP A 44 -30.84 -14.21 -12.49
CA ASP A 44 -31.91 -14.73 -13.35
C ASP A 44 -31.36 -15.62 -14.48
N GLN A 45 -32.16 -15.88 -15.53
CA GLN A 45 -31.76 -16.74 -16.63
C GLN A 45 -30.55 -16.21 -17.45
N TYR A 46 -30.35 -14.89 -17.51
CA TYR A 46 -29.30 -14.21 -18.29
C TYR A 46 -28.38 -13.29 -17.45
N THR A 47 -28.72 -13.03 -16.19
CA THR A 47 -28.05 -12.04 -15.34
C THR A 47 -27.32 -12.72 -14.18
N TYR A 48 -26.09 -12.30 -13.96
CA TYR A 48 -25.22 -12.77 -12.88
C TYR A 48 -24.66 -11.56 -12.12
N ASP A 49 -24.63 -11.65 -10.80
CA ASP A 49 -23.86 -10.75 -9.94
C ASP A 49 -22.47 -11.36 -9.71
N THR A 50 -21.44 -10.50 -9.75
CA THR A 50 -20.04 -10.92 -9.69
C THR A 50 -19.30 -10.12 -8.62
N THR A 51 -19.30 -10.65 -7.40
CA THR A 51 -18.63 -10.02 -6.27
C THR A 51 -17.41 -10.85 -5.86
N PHE A 52 -16.24 -10.48 -6.38
CA PHE A 52 -14.98 -11.19 -6.10
C PHE A 52 -14.17 -10.59 -4.94
N VAL A 53 -14.52 -9.38 -4.50
CA VAL A 53 -13.88 -8.66 -3.39
C VAL A 53 -14.96 -7.87 -2.64
N THR A 54 -15.01 -7.99 -1.31
CA THR A 54 -15.95 -7.25 -0.47
C THR A 54 -15.41 -5.87 -0.05
N ALA A 55 -16.28 -4.99 0.43
CA ALA A 55 -15.91 -3.64 0.88
C ALA A 55 -14.82 -3.62 1.99
N TRP A 56 -14.65 -4.72 2.73
CA TRP A 56 -13.60 -4.90 3.73
C TRP A 56 -12.18 -4.73 3.15
N TRP A 57 -12.01 -4.94 1.85
CA TRP A 57 -10.75 -4.69 1.16
C TRP A 57 -10.26 -3.25 1.31
N TRP A 58 -11.17 -2.27 1.27
CA TRP A 58 -10.82 -0.86 1.47
C TRP A 58 -10.31 -0.60 2.88
N LEU A 59 -10.84 -1.32 3.87
CA LEU A 59 -10.42 -1.22 5.26
C LEU A 59 -9.02 -1.82 5.45
N ALA A 60 -8.71 -2.94 4.79
CA ALA A 60 -7.35 -3.49 4.72
C ALA A 60 -6.37 -2.46 4.13
N TYR A 61 -6.77 -1.76 3.08
CA TYR A 61 -5.91 -0.77 2.42
C TYR A 61 -5.68 0.49 3.25
N VAL A 62 -6.69 0.98 3.96
CA VAL A 62 -6.52 2.13 4.89
C VAL A 62 -5.47 1.83 5.95
N LEU A 63 -5.30 0.57 6.36
CA LEU A 63 -4.26 0.15 7.30
C LEU A 63 -2.86 0.05 6.65
N VAL A 64 -2.75 -0.20 5.35
CA VAL A 64 -1.46 -0.24 4.63
C VAL A 64 -0.77 1.11 4.65
N VAL A 65 -1.52 2.20 4.43
CA VAL A 65 -0.97 3.57 4.33
C VAL A 65 -0.18 3.99 5.58
N PRO A 66 -0.70 3.92 6.82
CA PRO A 66 0.06 4.26 8.01
C PRO A 66 1.25 3.33 8.24
N ALA A 67 1.13 2.03 7.92
CA ALA A 67 2.28 1.11 7.99
C ALA A 67 3.39 1.51 7.02
N ALA A 68 3.04 1.89 5.78
CA ALA A 68 3.97 2.35 4.76
C ALA A 68 4.66 3.66 5.17
N VAL A 69 3.93 4.61 5.75
CA VAL A 69 4.50 5.87 6.28
C VAL A 69 5.45 5.61 7.46
N LEU A 70 5.10 4.70 8.36
CA LEU A 70 5.97 4.30 9.48
C LEU A 70 7.25 3.62 8.99
N LEU A 71 7.15 2.77 7.98
CA LEU A 71 8.28 2.11 7.31
C LEU A 71 9.20 3.11 6.61
N TRP A 72 8.64 4.08 5.90
CA TRP A 72 9.39 5.17 5.28
C TRP A 72 10.18 5.98 6.32
N ARG A 73 9.55 6.31 7.46
CA ARG A 73 10.21 7.03 8.55
C ARG A 73 11.28 6.21 9.27
N ALA A 74 11.13 4.89 9.33
CA ALA A 74 12.07 4.01 9.99
C ALA A 74 13.31 3.68 9.15
N ARG A 75 13.22 3.79 7.81
CA ARG A 75 14.32 3.44 6.88
C ARG A 75 14.75 4.67 6.08
N ALA A 76 15.95 5.18 6.38
CA ALA A 76 16.55 6.24 5.59
C ALA A 76 17.03 5.72 4.21
N GLY A 77 16.78 6.49 3.15
CA GLY A 77 17.36 6.26 1.82
C GLY A 77 16.51 5.41 0.88
N TYR A 78 17.11 4.99 -0.24
CA TYR A 78 16.45 4.33 -1.38
C TYR A 78 15.61 3.11 -0.97
N ALA A 79 16.10 2.31 -0.02
CA ALA A 79 15.41 1.13 0.51
C ALA A 79 14.07 1.47 1.20
N GLY A 80 13.94 2.64 1.82
CA GLY A 80 12.67 3.09 2.43
C GLY A 80 11.60 3.38 1.37
N TYR A 81 11.98 3.98 0.24
CA TYR A 81 11.05 4.26 -0.85
C TYR A 81 10.59 2.98 -1.54
N VAL A 82 11.51 2.05 -1.82
CA VAL A 82 11.18 0.76 -2.44
C VAL A 82 10.19 -0.03 -1.60
N VAL A 83 10.44 -0.14 -0.29
CA VAL A 83 9.55 -0.90 0.62
C VAL A 83 8.17 -0.23 0.74
N THR A 84 8.13 1.10 0.84
CA THR A 84 6.88 1.87 0.89
C THR A 84 6.07 1.70 -0.40
N GLY A 85 6.73 1.81 -1.55
CA GLY A 85 6.09 1.62 -2.86
C GLY A 85 5.55 0.21 -3.04
N ALA A 86 6.34 -0.80 -2.68
CA ALA A 86 5.91 -2.19 -2.73
C ALA A 86 4.70 -2.45 -1.82
N ALA A 87 4.69 -1.90 -0.60
CA ALA A 87 3.58 -2.05 0.33
C ALA A 87 2.25 -1.50 -0.23
N LEU A 88 2.28 -0.41 -0.99
CA LEU A 88 1.08 0.20 -1.58
C LEU A 88 0.59 -0.53 -2.83
N VAL A 89 1.51 -1.02 -3.66
CA VAL A 89 1.19 -1.56 -5.00
C VAL A 89 0.91 -3.06 -4.98
N VAL A 90 1.73 -3.85 -4.28
CA VAL A 90 1.65 -5.32 -4.29
C VAL A 90 0.25 -5.85 -3.92
N PRO A 91 -0.44 -5.33 -2.88
CA PRO A 91 -1.78 -5.81 -2.54
C PRO A 91 -2.78 -5.70 -3.69
N HIS A 92 -2.70 -4.64 -4.50
CA HIS A 92 -3.59 -4.44 -5.64
C HIS A 92 -3.30 -5.40 -6.79
N VAL A 93 -2.02 -5.70 -7.03
CA VAL A 93 -1.62 -6.70 -8.05
C VAL A 93 -2.12 -8.08 -7.65
N VAL A 94 -1.96 -8.44 -6.37
CA VAL A 94 -2.43 -9.73 -5.83
C VAL A 94 -3.95 -9.85 -5.96
N VAL A 95 -4.71 -8.80 -5.62
CA VAL A 95 -6.16 -8.83 -5.77
C VAL A 95 -6.59 -8.93 -7.22
N ALA A 96 -6.00 -8.16 -8.12
CA ALA A 96 -6.28 -8.28 -9.55
C ALA A 96 -6.04 -9.72 -10.02
N ALA A 97 -4.90 -10.32 -9.67
CA ALA A 97 -4.59 -11.71 -10.02
C ALA A 97 -5.60 -12.71 -9.45
N LEU A 98 -6.04 -12.55 -8.20
CA LEU A 98 -7.04 -13.41 -7.57
C LEU A 98 -8.42 -13.28 -8.22
N VAL A 99 -8.84 -12.06 -8.56
CA VAL A 99 -10.10 -11.81 -9.28
C VAL A 99 -10.06 -12.49 -10.64
N VAL A 100 -8.97 -12.31 -11.41
CA VAL A 100 -8.79 -12.98 -12.71
C VAL A 100 -8.81 -14.50 -12.56
N ALA A 101 -8.11 -15.05 -11.57
CA ALA A 101 -8.07 -16.49 -11.33
C ALA A 101 -9.46 -17.06 -10.99
N ARG A 102 -10.24 -16.37 -10.15
CA ARG A 102 -11.60 -16.77 -9.78
C ARG A 102 -12.57 -16.67 -10.95
N TYR A 103 -12.48 -15.59 -11.73
CA TYR A 103 -13.28 -15.42 -12.93
C TYR A 103 -13.05 -16.56 -13.94
N ARG A 104 -11.78 -16.90 -14.20
CA ARG A 104 -11.43 -18.05 -15.07
C ARG A 104 -11.88 -19.39 -14.51
N ALA A 105 -11.76 -19.60 -13.20
CA ALA A 105 -12.22 -20.83 -12.55
C ALA A 105 -13.73 -21.04 -12.68
N THR A 106 -14.51 -19.97 -12.86
CA THR A 106 -15.96 -20.07 -13.11
C THR A 106 -16.32 -20.41 -14.56
N GLY A 107 -15.32 -20.57 -15.44
CA GLY A 107 -15.51 -20.89 -16.86
C GLY A 107 -15.70 -19.67 -17.75
N TRP A 108 -15.52 -18.46 -17.21
CA TRP A 108 -15.63 -17.19 -17.92
C TRP A 108 -14.23 -16.74 -18.36
N GLY A 109 -14.07 -16.34 -19.62
CA GLY A 109 -12.76 -16.03 -20.20
C GLY A 109 -12.89 -15.35 -21.55
N ASP A 110 -13.15 -14.05 -21.52
CA ASP A 110 -13.38 -13.18 -22.68
C ASP A 110 -12.13 -12.36 -23.09
N GLY A 111 -11.00 -12.54 -22.40
CA GLY A 111 -9.75 -11.82 -22.67
C GLY A 111 -9.68 -10.42 -22.06
N LEU A 112 -10.77 -9.94 -21.46
CA LEU A 112 -10.85 -8.64 -20.81
C LEU A 112 -10.26 -8.65 -19.39
N GLU A 113 -9.82 -9.81 -18.88
CA GLU A 113 -9.30 -9.94 -17.52
C GLU A 113 -8.01 -9.14 -17.31
N VAL A 114 -7.27 -8.86 -18.39
CA VAL A 114 -6.09 -7.99 -18.35
C VAL A 114 -6.41 -6.58 -17.88
N LEU A 115 -7.64 -6.11 -18.10
CA LEU A 115 -8.08 -4.78 -17.66
C LEU A 115 -8.13 -4.65 -16.14
N ALA A 116 -8.25 -5.77 -15.41
CA ALA A 116 -8.14 -5.78 -13.94
C ALA A 116 -6.79 -5.24 -13.44
N PHE A 117 -5.75 -5.26 -14.30
CA PHE A 117 -4.42 -4.77 -13.98
C PHE A 117 -4.20 -3.28 -14.30
N LEU A 118 -5.14 -2.59 -14.95
CA LEU A 118 -5.01 -1.16 -15.24
C LEU A 118 -4.88 -0.32 -13.96
N HIS A 119 -5.72 -0.60 -12.97
CA HIS A 119 -5.68 0.10 -11.69
C HIS A 119 -4.34 -0.10 -10.93
N PRO A 120 -3.86 -1.34 -10.66
CA PRO A 120 -2.58 -1.52 -10.00
C PRO A 120 -1.40 -0.94 -10.80
N PHE A 121 -1.46 -0.98 -12.13
CA PHE A 121 -0.45 -0.34 -12.98
C PHE A 121 -0.46 1.19 -12.84
N GLY A 122 -1.63 1.82 -12.91
CA GLY A 122 -1.78 3.26 -12.68
C GLY A 122 -1.29 3.66 -11.28
N LEU A 123 -1.65 2.88 -10.25
CA LEU A 123 -1.17 3.10 -8.88
C LEU A 123 0.34 2.98 -8.78
N PHE A 124 0.96 2.00 -9.45
CA PHE A 124 2.41 1.86 -9.52
C PHE A 124 3.07 3.10 -10.11
N VAL A 125 2.59 3.57 -11.27
CA VAL A 125 3.13 4.75 -11.94
C VAL A 125 3.04 5.99 -11.04
N VAL A 126 1.88 6.24 -10.44
CA VAL A 126 1.67 7.38 -9.53
C VAL A 126 2.56 7.27 -8.30
N THR A 127 2.66 6.08 -7.69
CA THR A 127 3.48 5.83 -6.51
C THR A 127 4.97 6.05 -6.81
N ALA A 128 5.45 5.51 -7.95
CA ALA A 128 6.82 5.69 -8.40
C ALA A 128 7.13 7.18 -8.66
N ALA A 129 6.22 7.92 -9.31
CA ALA A 129 6.38 9.34 -9.55
C ALA A 129 6.47 10.14 -8.25
N VAL A 130 5.54 9.91 -7.30
CA VAL A 130 5.53 10.60 -6.00
C VAL A 130 6.81 10.31 -5.21
N LEU A 131 7.20 9.04 -5.08
CA LEU A 131 8.41 8.67 -4.33
C LEU A 131 9.68 9.21 -5.01
N GLY A 132 9.73 9.19 -6.35
CA GLY A 132 10.83 9.76 -7.12
C GLY A 132 10.98 11.27 -6.94
N LEU A 133 9.87 12.02 -7.01
CA LEU A 133 9.84 13.46 -6.75
C LEU A 133 10.28 13.78 -5.32
N THR A 134 9.80 13.00 -4.34
CA THR A 134 10.16 13.18 -2.93
C THR A 134 11.66 12.96 -2.72
N GLY A 135 12.22 11.90 -3.29
CA GLY A 135 13.66 11.62 -3.25
C GLY A 135 14.52 12.69 -3.94
N ALA A 136 14.06 13.24 -5.06
CA ALA A 136 14.74 14.33 -5.76
C ALA A 136 14.76 15.62 -4.92
N VAL A 137 13.64 15.97 -4.27
CA VAL A 137 13.54 17.11 -3.35
C VAL A 137 14.48 16.93 -2.15
N ASP A 138 14.51 15.74 -1.55
CA ASP A 138 15.39 15.44 -0.42
C ASP A 138 16.87 15.53 -0.81
N ALA A 139 17.24 15.04 -2.00
CA ALA A 139 18.59 15.16 -2.54
C ALA A 139 18.98 16.63 -2.79
N ALA A 140 18.08 17.44 -3.37
CA ALA A 140 18.31 18.86 -3.60
C ALA A 140 18.49 19.63 -2.29
N ARG A 141 17.69 19.31 -1.25
CA ARG A 141 17.83 19.91 0.10
C ARG A 141 19.19 19.57 0.73
N ARG A 142 19.64 18.32 0.64
CA ARG A 142 20.96 17.90 1.15
C ARG A 142 22.10 18.62 0.45
N ARG A 143 22.03 18.78 -0.88
CA ARG A 143 23.04 19.53 -1.65
C ARG A 143 23.12 21.00 -1.23
N ARG A 144 21.99 21.68 -1.05
CA ARG A 144 21.95 23.08 -0.60
C ARG A 144 22.51 23.28 0.82
N ALA A 145 22.28 22.32 1.71
CA ALA A 145 22.83 22.37 3.07
C ALA A 145 24.37 22.21 3.08
N ALA A 146 24.92 21.42 2.16
CA ALA A 146 26.37 21.22 2.05
C ALA A 146 27.13 22.42 1.46
N THR A 147 26.45 23.28 0.68
CA THR A 147 27.07 24.43 -0.02
C THR A 147 26.95 25.75 0.71
N ARG A 148 26.29 25.83 1.88
CA ARG A 148 26.30 27.05 2.72
C ARG A 148 27.54 27.00 3.63
N PRO A 149 28.59 27.79 3.39
CA PRO A 149 29.61 28.00 4.40
C PRO A 149 28.96 28.68 5.60
N GLY A 150 29.21 28.10 6.79
CA GLY A 150 28.85 28.71 8.07
C GLY A 150 29.76 29.88 8.41
#